data_AF-A0A830C659-F1
#
_entry.id   AF-A0A830C659-F1
#
_cell.length_a   1.000
_cell.length_b   1.000
_cell.length_c   1.000
_cell.angle_alpha   90.00
_cell.angle_beta   90.00
_cell.angle_gamma   90.00
#
_symmetry.space_group_name_H-M   'P 1'
#
loop_
_entity.id
_entity.type
_entity.pdbx_description
1 polymer ?
#
loop_
_entity_poly.entity_id
_entity_poly.type
_entity_poly.pdbx_seq_one_letter_code
_entity_poly.pdbx_strand_id
1 'polypeptide(L)'
;MVSTRWNPTPEQLQALEELYRRGTRTPSAEQIQQIAARLRRFGKIEGKNVFYWFQNHKARERQKKRRQLELLAAGKKILRTNIDTSQTNQTGHYSYTLVVI
;
A
#
# COMPACT_ATOMS: atom_id res chain seq x y z
N MET A 1 -9.09 24.61 10.62
CA MET A 1 -8.60 23.95 11.86
C MET A 1 -7.39 23.11 11.51
N VAL A 2 -6.24 23.36 12.14
CA VAL A 2 -5.00 22.61 11.88
C VAL A 2 -5.19 21.18 12.37
N SER A 3 -5.23 20.21 11.46
CA SER A 3 -5.23 18.79 11.85
C SER A 3 -3.82 18.43 12.30
N THR A 4 -3.60 18.35 13.62
CA THR A 4 -2.34 17.80 14.16
C THR A 4 -2.12 16.40 13.62
N ARG A 5 -0.95 16.15 13.04
CA ARG A 5 -0.56 14.82 12.57
C ARG A 5 -0.49 13.87 13.76
N TRP A 6 -1.23 12.77 13.72
CA TRP A 6 -1.17 11.76 14.75
C TRP A 6 0.17 11.02 14.69
N ASN A 7 0.87 10.96 15.82
CA ASN A 7 2.10 10.19 16.00
C ASN A 7 1.78 9.00 16.94
N PRO A 8 1.50 7.80 16.40
CA PRO A 8 1.09 6.66 17.20
C PRO A 8 2.22 6.15 18.10
N THR A 9 1.88 5.69 19.31
CA THR A 9 2.85 4.99 20.16
C THR A 9 3.05 3.55 19.70
N PRO A 10 4.17 2.89 20.07
CA PRO A 10 4.40 1.48 19.76
C PRO A 10 3.26 0.56 20.24
N GLU A 11 2.72 0.81 21.43
CA GLU A 11 1.64 0.01 22.04
C GLU A 11 0.33 0.17 21.25
N GLN A 12 0.04 1.38 20.77
CA GLN A 12 -1.11 1.63 19.90
C GLN A 12 -0.99 0.86 18.58
N LEU A 13 0.21 0.87 17.98
CA LEU A 13 0.47 0.13 16.74
C LEU A 13 0.34 -1.38 16.95
N GLN A 14 0.94 -1.92 18.01
CA GLN A 14 0.87 -3.35 18.34
C GLN A 14 -0.57 -3.83 18.52
N ALA A 15 -1.40 -3.07 19.25
CA ALA A 15 -2.80 -3.44 19.45
C ALA A 15 -3.63 -3.37 18.16
N LEU A 16 -3.39 -2.38 17.30
CA LEU A 16 -4.06 -2.29 15.99
C LEU A 16 -3.64 -3.45 15.07
N GLU A 17 -2.35 -3.79 15.05
CA GLU A 17 -1.81 -4.91 14.30
C GLU A 17 -2.39 -6.24 14.77
N GLU A 18 -2.49 -6.44 16.08
CA GLU A 18 -3.09 -7.65 16.65
C GLU A 18 -4.55 -7.82 16.23
N LEU A 19 -5.36 -6.76 16.33
CA LEU A 19 -6.75 -6.78 15.88
C LEU A 19 -6.85 -7.13 14.39
N TYR A 20 -5.95 -6.57 13.58
CA TYR A 20 -5.89 -6.84 12.16
C TYR A 20 -5.59 -8.31 11.87
N ARG A 21 -4.56 -8.86 12.53
CA ARG A 21 -4.15 -10.27 12.40
C ARG A 21 -5.22 -11.24 12.88
N ARG A 22 -6.01 -10.87 13.88
CA ARG A 22 -7.18 -11.64 14.37
C ARG A 22 -8.39 -11.60 13.43
N GLY A 23 -8.32 -10.83 12.34
CA GLY A 23 -9.33 -10.83 11.27
C GLY A 23 -10.19 -9.57 11.21
N THR A 24 -10.04 -8.62 12.13
CA THR A 24 -10.73 -7.33 12.04
C THR A 24 -10.10 -6.47 10.94
N ARG A 25 -10.58 -6.59 9.70
CA ARG A 25 -10.03 -5.85 8.54
C ARG A 25 -10.84 -4.60 8.16
N THR A 26 -12.12 -4.59 8.54
CA THR A 26 -13.08 -3.52 8.26
C THR A 26 -13.96 -3.30 9.49
N PRO A 27 -13.44 -2.64 10.54
CA PRO A 27 -14.24 -2.38 11.72
C PRO A 27 -15.41 -1.45 11.41
N SER A 28 -16.56 -1.69 12.06
CA SER A 28 -17.72 -0.80 12.00
C SER A 28 -17.43 0.54 12.68
N ALA A 29 -18.30 1.54 12.49
CA ALA A 29 -18.17 2.83 13.15
C ALA A 29 -18.13 2.71 14.68
N GLU A 30 -18.96 1.83 15.25
CA GLU A 30 -18.97 1.56 16.68
C GLU A 30 -17.66 0.92 17.14
N GLN A 31 -17.18 -0.09 16.42
CA GLN A 31 -15.89 -0.73 16.73
C GLN A 31 -14.73 0.26 16.66
N ILE A 32 -14.75 1.19 15.69
CA ILE A 32 -13.74 2.26 15.59
C ILE A 32 -13.73 3.12 16.85
N GLN A 33 -14.91 3.50 17.37
CA GLN A 33 -15.01 4.29 18.60
C GLN A 33 -14.53 3.50 19.81
N GLN A 34 -14.92 2.23 19.94
CA GLN A 34 -14.48 1.34 21.03
C GLN A 34 -12.96 1.12 21.02
N ILE A 35 -12.37 0.87 19.84
CA ILE A 35 -10.92 0.74 19.67
C ILE A 35 -10.22 2.03 20.06
N ALA A 36 -10.68 3.18 19.55
CA ALA A 36 -10.09 4.48 19.90
C ALA A 36 -10.17 4.74 21.41
N ALA A 37 -11.32 4.44 22.05
CA ALA A 37 -11.48 4.57 23.50
C ALA A 37 -10.49 3.69 24.28
N ARG A 38 -10.32 2.42 23.89
CA ARG A 38 -9.36 1.50 24.51
C ARG A 38 -7.91 1.98 24.35
N LEU A 39 -7.55 2.49 23.18
CA LEU A 39 -6.17 2.90 22.86
C LEU A 39 -5.77 4.28 23.43
N ARG A 40 -6.75 5.08 23.90
CA ARG A 40 -6.48 6.36 24.55
C ARG A 40 -5.61 6.24 25.80
N ARG A 41 -5.62 5.09 26.47
CA ARG A 41 -4.76 4.84 27.65
C ARG A 41 -3.27 4.85 27.34
N PHE A 42 -2.89 4.67 26.08
CA PHE A 42 -1.50 4.67 25.62
C PHE A 42 -1.09 6.01 24.98
N GLY A 43 -2.02 6.94 24.78
CA GLY A 43 -1.75 8.24 24.17
C GLY A 43 -2.95 8.81 23.40
N LYS A 44 -2.83 10.07 22.96
CA LYS A 44 -3.92 10.74 22.21
C LYS A 44 -4.21 10.02 20.90
N ILE A 45 -5.46 9.61 20.72
CA ILE A 45 -5.98 8.99 19.49
C ILE A 45 -7.45 9.36 19.29
N GLU A 46 -7.85 9.50 18.03
CA GLU A 46 -9.22 9.78 17.60
C GLU A 46 -9.72 8.67 16.66
N GLY A 47 -11.03 8.51 16.52
CA GLY A 47 -11.62 7.50 15.65
C GLY A 47 -11.14 7.57 14.20
N LYS A 48 -10.92 8.78 13.67
CA LYS A 48 -10.37 8.98 12.32
C LYS A 48 -8.99 8.33 12.13
N ASN A 49 -8.15 8.33 13.17
CA ASN A 49 -6.82 7.74 13.12
C ASN A 49 -6.92 6.21 12.99
N VAL A 50 -7.82 5.60 13.76
CA VAL A 50 -8.12 4.16 13.69
C VAL A 50 -8.66 3.81 12.30
N PHE A 51 -9.68 4.56 11.82
CA PHE A 51 -10.23 4.37 10.48
C PHE A 51 -9.15 4.40 9.39
N TYR A 52 -8.32 5.44 9.37
CA TYR A 52 -7.25 5.56 8.37
C TYR A 52 -6.16 4.51 8.54
N TRP A 53 -5.84 4.08 9.76
CA TRP A 53 -4.88 3.01 9.98
C TRP A 53 -5.33 1.71 9.30
N PHE A 54 -6.60 1.32 9.46
CA PHE A 54 -7.16 0.11 8.82
C PHE A 54 -7.27 0.27 7.29
N GLN A 55 -7.65 1.45 6.79
CA GLN A 55 -7.68 1.72 5.35
C GLN A 55 -6.27 1.65 4.73
N ASN A 56 -5.28 2.27 5.38
CA ASN A 56 -3.90 2.29 4.93
C ASN A 56 -3.27 0.89 4.94
N HIS A 57 -3.56 0.05 5.93
CA HIS A 57 -3.07 -1.33 5.95
C HIS A 57 -3.55 -2.13 4.73
N LYS A 58 -4.86 -2.09 4.45
CA LYS A 58 -5.41 -2.73 3.24
C LYS A 58 -4.81 -2.15 1.95
N ALA A 59 -4.64 -0.83 1.89
CA ALA A 59 -4.06 -0.18 0.72
C ALA A 59 -2.62 -0.65 0.46
N ARG A 60 -1.80 -0.75 1.52
CA ARG A 60 -0.42 -1.24 1.45
C ARG A 60 -0.35 -2.70 1.01
N GLU A 61 -1.20 -3.58 1.53
CA GLU A 61 -1.26 -4.98 1.08
C GLU A 61 -1.61 -5.08 -0.41
N ARG A 62 -2.64 -4.35 -0.87
CA ARG A 62 -3.01 -4.31 -2.28
C ARG A 62 -1.88 -3.79 -3.15
N GLN A 63 -1.19 -2.74 -2.71
CA GLN A 63 -0.04 -2.18 -3.41
C GLN A 63 1.11 -3.17 -3.49
N LYS A 64 1.41 -3.89 -2.40
CA LYS A 64 2.44 -4.94 -2.37
C LYS A 64 2.11 -6.06 -3.36
N LYS A 65 0.85 -6.53 -3.38
CA LYS A 65 0.38 -7.54 -4.33
C LYS A 65 0.51 -7.05 -5.78
N ARG A 66 0.10 -5.81 -6.06
CA ARG A 66 0.20 -5.23 -7.41
C ARG A 66 1.66 -5.15 -7.87
N ARG A 67 2.56 -4.63 -7.03
CA ARG A 67 4.00 -4.56 -7.33
C ARG A 67 4.59 -5.95 -7.60
N GLN A 68 4.18 -6.97 -6.84
CA GLN A 68 4.64 -8.34 -7.06
C GLN A 68 4.17 -8.88 -8.43
N LEU A 69 2.91 -8.62 -8.80
CA LEU A 69 2.39 -9.02 -10.11
C LEU A 69 3.08 -8.27 -11.27
N GLU A 70 3.35 -6.98 -11.10
CA GLU A 70 4.11 -6.16 -12.06
C GLU A 70 5.52 -6.72 -12.28
N LEU A 71 6.24 -7.08 -11.20
CA LEU A 71 7.57 -7.69 -11.29
C LEU A 71 7.54 -9.05 -12.00
N LEU A 72 6.55 -9.90 -11.71
CA LEU A 72 6.39 -11.19 -12.39
C LEU A 72 6.06 -11.01 -13.88
N ALA A 73 5.23 -10.02 -14.23
CA ALA A 73 4.91 -9.69 -15.61
C ALA A 73 6.12 -9.13 -16.37
N ALA A 74 6.93 -8.28 -15.73
CA ALA A 74 8.17 -7.76 -16.31
C ALA A 74 9.19 -8.88 -16.58
N GLY A 75 9.36 -9.83 -15.65
CA GLY A 75 10.21 -11.01 -15.85
C GLY A 75 9.76 -11.91 -17.01
N LYS A 76 8.44 -12.10 -17.18
CA LYS A 76 7.88 -12.80 -18.37
C LYS A 76 8.09 -12.02 -19.66
N LYS A 77 8.10 -10.68 -19.62
CA LYS A 77 8.32 -9.85 -20.81
C LYS A 77 9.75 -10.03 -21.34
N ILE A 78 10.75 -10.07 -20.47
CA ILE A 78 12.16 -10.32 -20.85
C ILE A 78 12.34 -11.68 -21.53
N LEU A 79 11.65 -12.73 -21.06
CA LEU A 79 11.69 -14.04 -21.71
C LEU A 79 10.98 -14.06 -23.07
N ARG A 80 9.90 -13.29 -23.26
CA ARG A 80 9.18 -13.22 -24.54
C ARG A 80 9.91 -12.38 -25.59
N THR A 81 10.56 -11.28 -25.22
CA THR A 81 11.30 -10.43 -26.16
C THR A 81 12.53 -11.11 -26.77
N ASN A 82 13.07 -12.15 -26.13
CA ASN A 82 14.23 -12.90 -26.60
C ASN A 82 13.88 -14.02 -27.60
N ILE A 83 12.59 -14.34 -27.81
CA ILE A 83 12.15 -15.39 -28.76
C ILE A 83 11.78 -14.78 -30.12
N ASP A 84 11.36 -13.52 -30.17
CA ASP A 84 10.95 -12.84 -31.42
C ASP A 84 12.10 -12.11 -32.15
N THR A 85 13.37 -12.23 -31.71
CA THR A 85 14.51 -11.53 -32.34
C THR A 85 15.23 -12.33 -33.43
N SER A 86 14.66 -13.46 -33.89
CA SER A 86 15.20 -14.25 -35.02
C SER A 86 14.22 -14.25 -36.21
N GLN A 87 14.09 -13.08 -36.85
CA GLN A 87 13.43 -12.72 -38.13
C GLN A 87 12.80 -11.34 -37.87
N THR A 88 13.31 -10.19 -38.31
CA THR A 88 13.68 -9.83 -39.67
C THR A 88 14.74 -8.72 -39.65
N ASN A 89 15.65 -8.73 -40.61
CA ASN A 89 16.52 -7.59 -40.90
C ASN A 89 15.69 -6.33 -41.26
N GLN A 90 16.44 -5.22 -41.37
CA GLN A 90 16.21 -4.01 -42.18
C GLN A 90 15.45 -2.79 -41.59
N THR A 91 16.20 -1.67 -41.61
CA THR A 91 15.82 -0.25 -41.74
C THR A 91 15.27 0.54 -40.54
N GLY A 92 16.21 1.16 -39.81
CA GLY A 92 16.36 2.60 -39.55
C GLY A 92 15.17 3.46 -39.11
N HIS A 93 15.26 4.07 -37.92
CA HIS A 93 14.90 5.48 -37.70
C HIS A 93 15.44 5.95 -36.34
N TYR A 94 16.18 7.05 -36.32
CA TYR A 94 16.68 7.70 -35.10
C TYR A 94 15.51 8.29 -34.30
N SER A 95 15.35 7.92 -33.02
CA SER A 95 14.32 8.47 -32.14
C SER A 95 14.93 9.43 -31.11
N TYR A 96 14.31 10.61 -31.07
CA TYR A 96 14.67 11.80 -30.31
C TYR A 96 14.64 11.62 -28.79
N THR A 97 15.50 12.41 -28.15
CA THR A 97 15.81 12.51 -26.72
C THR A 97 14.64 13.05 -25.87
N LEU A 98 14.51 12.49 -24.67
CA LEU A 98 13.90 12.97 -23.43
C LEU A 98 13.33 14.40 -23.41
N VAL A 99 12.02 14.54 -23.14
CA VAL A 99 11.47 15.66 -22.35
C VAL A 99 10.37 15.12 -21.44
N VAL A 100 10.69 15.01 -20.15
CA VAL A 100 9.70 14.96 -19.06
C VAL A 100 9.71 16.36 -18.45
N ILE A 101 8.54 17.00 -18.41
CA ILE A 101 8.25 18.15 -17.55
C ILE A 101 7.08 17.75 -16.65
#